data_AF-A0A2T1NEM2-F1
#
_entry.id   AF-A0A2T1NEM2-F1
#
_cell.length_a   1.000
_cell.length_b   1.000
_cell.length_c   1.000
_cell.angle_alpha   90.00
_cell.angle_beta   90.00
_cell.angle_gamma   90.00
#
_symmetry.space_group_name_H-M   'P 1'
#
loop_
_entity.id
_entity.type
_entity.pdbx_description
1 polymer ?
#
loop_
_entity_poly.entity_id
_entity_poly.type
_entity_poly.pdbx_seq_one_letter_code
_entity_poly.pdbx_strand_id
1 'polypeptide(L)'
;MGLMMNSLGNSFPFVENAEKIQSDGKKANATLTRIKGIDNITINGNNPQILTYEFDNNGQKTESKFSVFEPEKTDNLKVGDIIPIKYLNGESMPTEFEQYSFSMDFMYYIAGVILLIGLILCYILYSQINKEISLYKTGRIMEGKIISISHNKGFTFSKFGSPIDVHYEYGNKVAKSRTNNFALTNNKSIGDSIRILVSLDGNESCLYPELIAKTNGWKENYVA
;
A
#
# COMPACT_ATOMS: atom_id res chain seq x y z
N MET A 1 10.83 -2.34 11.61
CA MET A 1 10.33 -1.01 11.24
C MET A 1 9.25 -0.64 12.26
N GLY A 2 9.64 -0.04 13.38
CA GLY A 2 8.80 0.00 14.59
C GLY A 2 9.01 1.28 15.40
N LEU A 3 8.93 2.44 14.75
CA LEU A 3 9.25 3.73 15.39
C LEU A 3 8.18 4.84 15.20
N MET A 4 6.95 4.52 14.79
CA MET A 4 5.89 5.53 14.66
C MET A 4 4.57 5.20 15.39
N MET A 5 4.50 4.15 16.21
CA MET A 5 3.23 3.75 16.86
C MET A 5 2.98 4.37 18.25
N ASN A 6 4.01 4.87 18.94
CA ASN A 6 3.83 5.41 20.30
C ASN A 6 3.18 6.80 20.35
N SER A 7 3.07 7.51 19.22
CA SER A 7 2.53 8.88 19.20
C SER A 7 0.99 8.93 19.27
N LEU A 8 0.31 7.93 18.74
CA LEU A 8 -1.17 7.89 18.70
C LEU A 8 -1.78 7.36 19.99
N GLY A 9 -1.13 6.39 20.65
CA GLY A 9 -1.60 5.83 21.94
C GLY A 9 -1.71 6.86 23.06
N ASN A 10 -0.89 7.91 23.05
CA ASN A 10 -0.98 9.02 24.01
C ASN A 10 -2.09 10.03 23.70
N SER A 11 -2.72 9.96 22.52
CA SER A 11 -3.75 10.91 22.09
C SER A 11 -5.15 10.49 22.52
N PHE A 12 -5.36 9.20 22.81
CA PHE A 12 -6.66 8.62 23.19
C PHE A 12 -6.47 7.80 24.47
N PRO A 13 -6.87 8.30 25.66
CA PRO A 13 -6.90 7.45 26.85
C PRO A 13 -7.76 6.22 26.59
N PHE A 14 -7.16 5.05 26.80
CA PHE A 14 -7.72 3.74 26.52
C PHE A 14 -7.60 2.87 27.77
N VAL A 15 -8.73 2.29 28.21
CA VAL A 15 -8.77 1.33 29.31
C VAL A 15 -8.68 -0.08 28.72
N GLU A 16 -7.56 -0.77 28.97
CA GLU A 16 -7.31 -2.10 28.41
C GLU A 16 -8.26 -3.17 28.96
N ASN A 17 -8.59 -3.09 30.26
CA ASN A 17 -9.41 -4.07 30.97
C ASN A 17 -10.90 -3.69 31.04
N ALA A 18 -11.42 -2.94 30.07
CA ALA A 18 -12.78 -2.41 30.09
C ALA A 18 -13.84 -3.50 30.36
N GLU A 19 -13.74 -4.67 29.72
CA GLU A 19 -14.68 -5.78 29.93
C GLU A 19 -14.68 -6.29 31.38
N LYS A 20 -13.49 -6.40 31.98
CA LYS A 20 -13.31 -6.88 33.35
C LYS A 20 -13.76 -5.84 34.38
N ILE A 21 -13.52 -4.56 34.12
CA ILE A 21 -14.06 -3.47 34.94
C ILE A 21 -15.58 -3.46 34.83
N GLN A 22 -16.13 -3.74 33.66
CA GLN A 22 -17.58 -3.82 33.47
C GLN A 22 -18.21 -5.00 34.21
N SER A 23 -17.54 -6.16 34.31
CA SER A 23 -18.07 -7.31 35.05
C SER A 23 -17.86 -7.18 36.56
N ASP A 24 -16.64 -6.90 37.00
CA ASP A 24 -16.18 -7.08 38.39
C ASP A 24 -15.96 -5.75 39.12
N GLY A 25 -16.03 -4.62 38.41
CA GLY A 25 -15.74 -3.30 38.95
C GLY A 25 -16.77 -2.82 39.97
N LYS A 26 -16.28 -2.07 40.97
CA LYS A 26 -17.13 -1.42 41.96
C LYS A 26 -17.81 -0.22 41.33
N LYS A 27 -19.13 -0.10 41.54
CA LYS A 27 -19.91 1.07 41.09
C LYS A 27 -19.56 2.27 41.98
N ALA A 28 -19.30 3.40 41.35
CA ALA A 28 -19.12 4.69 42.01
C ALA A 28 -19.65 5.81 41.12
N ASN A 29 -19.69 7.01 41.68
CA ASN A 29 -20.02 8.22 40.96
C ASN A 29 -18.76 9.07 40.84
N ALA A 30 -18.52 9.62 39.66
CA ALA A 30 -17.44 10.56 39.42
C ALA A 30 -18.00 11.93 39.06
N THR A 31 -17.28 12.99 39.42
CA THR A 31 -17.58 14.35 38.98
C THR A 31 -16.78 14.65 37.73
N LEU A 32 -17.45 15.06 36.66
CA LEU A 32 -16.79 15.44 35.42
C LEU A 32 -16.04 16.76 35.61
N THR A 33 -14.72 16.76 35.43
CA THR A 33 -13.86 17.94 35.64
C THR A 33 -13.46 18.61 34.33
N ARG A 34 -13.46 17.87 33.22
CA ARG A 34 -13.15 18.43 31.89
C ARG A 34 -13.73 17.58 30.77
N ILE A 35 -14.20 18.25 29.71
CA ILE A 35 -14.53 17.65 28.41
C ILE A 35 -13.61 18.31 27.38
N LYS A 36 -12.90 17.52 26.57
CA LYS A 36 -12.01 18.04 25.53
C LYS A 36 -12.23 17.30 24.22
N GLY A 37 -12.53 18.02 23.14
CA GLY A 37 -12.57 17.47 21.79
C GLY A 37 -11.18 17.07 21.27
N ILE A 38 -11.14 16.06 20.41
CA ILE A 38 -9.96 15.59 19.71
C ILE A 38 -10.01 16.14 18.28
N ASP A 39 -9.37 17.30 18.08
CA ASP A 39 -9.60 18.14 16.89
C ASP A 39 -8.99 17.61 15.59
N ASN A 40 -8.13 16.59 15.64
CA ASN A 40 -7.49 15.99 14.47
C ASN A 40 -8.30 14.83 13.86
N ILE A 41 -9.44 14.47 14.45
CA ILE A 41 -10.36 13.45 13.92
C ILE A 41 -11.76 14.03 13.86
N THR A 42 -12.35 14.03 12.67
CA THR A 42 -13.76 14.38 12.46
C THR A 42 -14.46 13.23 11.76
N ILE A 43 -15.52 12.72 12.37
CA ILE A 43 -16.36 11.65 11.85
C ILE A 43 -17.78 12.23 11.74
N ASN A 44 -18.30 12.32 10.50
CA ASN A 44 -19.62 12.88 10.21
C ASN A 44 -19.85 14.29 10.81
N GLY A 45 -18.82 15.13 10.84
CA GLY A 45 -18.89 16.49 11.37
C GLY A 45 -18.70 16.62 12.88
N ASN A 46 -18.55 15.51 13.61
CA ASN A 46 -18.31 15.48 15.04
C ASN A 46 -16.92 14.95 15.38
N ASN A 47 -16.34 15.43 16.47
CA ASN A 47 -15.03 14.99 16.95
C ASN A 47 -15.19 14.06 18.15
N PRO A 48 -14.38 12.99 18.28
CA PRO A 48 -14.24 12.25 19.53
C PRO A 48 -13.88 13.17 20.68
N GLN A 49 -14.29 12.81 21.90
CA GLN A 49 -14.10 13.61 23.10
C GLN A 49 -13.38 12.80 24.18
N ILE A 50 -12.58 13.51 24.98
CA ILE A 50 -11.94 12.99 26.19
C ILE A 50 -12.71 13.54 27.39
N LEU A 51 -13.30 12.64 28.15
CA LEU A 51 -13.90 12.93 29.45
C LEU A 51 -12.81 12.78 30.52
N THR A 52 -12.58 13.82 31.31
CA THR A 52 -11.75 13.77 32.53
C THR A 52 -12.67 13.92 33.73
N TYR A 53 -12.53 13.02 34.70
CA TYR A 53 -13.40 12.97 35.87
C TYR A 53 -12.64 12.57 37.11
N GLU A 54 -13.17 12.99 38.27
CA GLU A 54 -12.62 12.69 39.58
C GLU A 54 -13.59 11.85 40.41
N PHE A 55 -13.06 10.87 41.14
CA PHE A 55 -13.84 10.06 42.06
C PHE A 55 -13.05 9.72 43.33
N ASP A 56 -13.74 9.33 44.39
CA ASP A 56 -13.10 8.83 45.61
C ASP A 56 -12.74 7.35 45.45
N ASN A 57 -11.47 7.03 45.63
CA ASN A 57 -10.95 5.68 45.65
C ASN A 57 -10.32 5.41 47.02
N ASN A 58 -11.07 4.74 47.90
CA ASN A 58 -10.65 4.42 49.27
C ASN A 58 -10.20 5.66 50.08
N GLY A 59 -10.92 6.79 49.98
CA GLY A 59 -10.62 8.03 50.70
C GLY A 59 -9.60 8.95 49.99
N GLN A 60 -9.12 8.57 48.80
CA GLN A 60 -8.24 9.40 47.98
C GLN A 60 -8.95 9.82 46.68
N LYS A 61 -8.97 11.13 46.42
CA LYS A 61 -9.41 11.67 45.12
C LYS A 61 -8.48 11.19 44.01
N THR A 62 -9.05 10.51 43.03
CA THR A 62 -8.37 9.97 41.85
C THR A 62 -8.94 10.60 40.59
N GLU A 63 -8.07 11.16 39.74
CA GLU A 63 -8.44 11.62 38.39
C GLU A 63 -8.29 10.47 37.39
N SER A 64 -9.25 10.33 36.49
CA SER A 64 -9.16 9.39 35.36
C SER A 64 -9.69 10.02 34.07
N LYS A 65 -9.36 9.38 32.94
CA LYS A 65 -9.66 9.88 31.59
C LYS A 65 -10.21 8.76 30.73
N PHE A 66 -11.19 9.10 29.90
CA PHE A 66 -11.86 8.15 29.02
C PHE A 66 -12.19 8.80 27.67
N SER A 67 -11.89 8.09 26.58
CA SER A 67 -12.21 8.53 25.23
C SER A 67 -13.58 8.02 24.81
N VAL A 68 -14.43 8.87 24.23
CA VAL A 68 -15.79 8.55 23.80
C VAL A 68 -16.09 9.21 22.45
N PHE A 69 -16.95 8.58 21.64
CA PHE A 69 -17.47 9.17 20.41
C PHE A 69 -18.98 8.88 20.29
N GLU A 70 -19.75 9.57 21.12
CA GLU A 70 -21.21 9.49 21.17
C GLU A 70 -21.81 10.90 21.29
N PRO A 71 -21.77 11.70 20.21
CA PRO A 71 -22.11 13.12 20.26
C PRO A 71 -23.51 13.38 20.85
N GLU A 72 -24.49 12.53 20.53
CA GLU A 72 -25.85 12.64 21.07
C GLU A 72 -25.93 12.57 22.60
N LYS A 73 -25.05 11.78 23.23
CA LYS A 73 -24.99 11.67 24.69
C LYS A 73 -24.09 12.73 25.31
N THR A 74 -22.97 13.05 24.67
CA THR A 74 -21.95 13.90 25.26
C THR A 74 -22.20 15.41 25.05
N ASP A 75 -22.98 15.81 24.05
CA ASP A 75 -23.34 17.21 23.82
C ASP A 75 -24.16 17.82 24.96
N ASN A 76 -24.85 16.99 25.74
CA ASN A 76 -25.64 17.40 26.89
C ASN A 76 -24.83 17.48 28.20
N LEU A 77 -23.60 16.94 28.22
CA LEU A 77 -22.75 16.91 29.41
C LEU A 77 -22.13 18.26 29.69
N LYS A 78 -22.02 18.60 30.97
CA LYS A 78 -21.37 19.80 31.48
C LYS A 78 -20.34 19.44 32.54
N VAL A 79 -19.28 20.23 32.62
CA VAL A 79 -18.32 20.14 33.72
C VAL A 79 -19.07 20.37 35.04
N GLY A 80 -18.84 19.50 36.01
CA GLY A 80 -19.57 19.44 37.30
C GLY A 80 -20.65 18.36 37.34
N ASP A 81 -21.04 17.79 36.20
CA ASP A 81 -22.02 16.71 36.17
C ASP A 81 -21.49 15.45 36.85
N ILE A 82 -22.42 14.69 37.45
CA ILE A 82 -22.12 13.41 38.08
C ILE A 82 -22.37 12.30 37.07
N ILE A 83 -21.33 11.53 36.75
CA ILE A 83 -21.42 10.39 35.85
C ILE A 83 -21.19 9.07 36.62
N PRO A 84 -21.97 8.01 36.33
CA PRO A 84 -21.73 6.70 36.92
C PRO A 84 -20.48 6.05 36.29
N ILE A 85 -19.63 5.52 37.15
CA ILE A 85 -18.41 4.82 36.76
C ILE A 85 -18.34 3.44 37.40
N LYS A 86 -17.54 2.57 36.81
CA LYS A 86 -16.99 1.39 37.49
C LYS A 86 -15.49 1.53 37.59
N TYR A 87 -14.92 1.05 38.69
CA TYR A 87 -13.47 1.04 38.89
C TYR A 87 -12.99 -0.29 39.48
N LEU A 88 -11.80 -0.71 39.06
CA LEU A 88 -11.13 -1.93 39.50
C LEU A 88 -9.62 -1.73 39.40
N ASN A 89 -8.87 -2.08 40.45
CA ASN A 89 -7.40 -2.03 40.47
C ASN A 89 -6.77 -0.68 40.05
N GLY A 90 -7.45 0.44 40.32
CA GLY A 90 -6.96 1.79 39.98
C GLY A 90 -7.33 2.27 38.57
N GLU A 91 -7.89 1.40 37.73
CA GLU A 91 -8.50 1.78 36.46
C GLU A 91 -9.99 2.05 36.66
N SER A 92 -10.57 2.92 35.82
CA SER A 92 -11.98 3.24 35.87
C SER A 92 -12.54 3.52 34.48
N MET A 93 -13.83 3.29 34.30
CA MET A 93 -14.54 3.67 33.08
C MET A 93 -15.97 4.15 33.41
N PRO A 94 -16.48 5.15 32.71
CA PRO A 94 -17.90 5.49 32.72
C PRO A 94 -18.75 4.32 32.22
N THR A 95 -19.93 4.09 32.81
CA THR A 95 -20.79 2.95 32.44
C THR A 95 -21.77 3.24 31.30
N GLU A 96 -21.97 4.51 30.96
CA GLU A 96 -22.98 4.96 29.99
C GLU A 96 -22.41 5.18 28.57
N PHE A 97 -21.09 5.07 28.43
CA PHE A 97 -20.35 5.40 27.22
C PHE A 97 -19.52 4.22 26.75
N GLU A 98 -19.48 4.02 25.44
CA GLU A 98 -18.54 3.11 24.80
C GLU A 98 -17.17 3.78 24.62
N GLN A 99 -16.12 2.99 24.81
CA GLN A 99 -14.76 3.46 24.67
C GLN A 99 -14.44 3.68 23.19
N TYR A 100 -14.14 4.93 22.84
CA TYR A 100 -13.65 5.23 21.51
C TYR A 100 -12.19 4.82 21.36
N SER A 101 -11.91 4.06 20.32
CA SER A 101 -10.55 3.74 19.87
C SER A 101 -10.50 3.82 18.35
N PHE A 102 -9.44 4.44 17.83
CA PHE A 102 -9.18 4.44 16.41
C PHE A 102 -8.53 3.11 16.01
N SER A 103 -9.32 2.20 15.42
CA SER A 103 -8.80 0.91 14.97
C SER A 103 -7.84 1.09 13.79
N MET A 104 -6.55 0.85 14.04
CA MET A 104 -5.53 0.73 12.99
C MET A 104 -5.73 -0.52 12.13
N ASP A 105 -6.56 -1.47 12.57
CA ASP A 105 -6.84 -2.70 11.81
C ASP A 105 -7.43 -2.37 10.44
N PHE A 106 -8.29 -1.35 10.36
CA PHE A 106 -8.83 -0.87 9.08
C PHE A 106 -7.74 -0.43 8.09
N MET A 107 -6.71 0.27 8.58
CA MET A 107 -5.56 0.67 7.75
C MET A 107 -4.77 -0.54 7.29
N TYR A 108 -4.59 -1.56 8.14
CA TYR A 108 -3.94 -2.81 7.77
C TYR A 108 -4.74 -3.59 6.71
N TYR A 109 -6.08 -3.58 6.77
CA TYR A 109 -6.92 -4.18 5.74
C TYR A 109 -6.74 -3.50 4.38
N ILE A 110 -6.78 -2.16 4.34
CA ILE A 110 -6.55 -1.41 3.10
C ILE A 110 -5.15 -1.70 2.53
N ALA A 111 -4.13 -1.61 3.38
CA ALA A 111 -2.75 -1.86 2.98
C ALA A 111 -2.57 -3.30 2.45
N GLY A 112 -3.21 -4.28 3.10
CA GLY A 112 -3.19 -5.68 2.68
C GLY A 112 -3.79 -5.91 1.30
N VAL A 113 -4.94 -5.29 1.00
CA VAL A 113 -5.58 -5.38 -0.32
C VAL A 113 -4.70 -4.76 -1.40
N ILE A 114 -4.15 -3.57 -1.15
CA ILE A 114 -3.25 -2.89 -2.10
C ILE A 114 -1.99 -3.74 -2.37
N LEU A 115 -1.41 -4.32 -1.33
CA LEU A 115 -0.24 -5.20 -1.46
C LEU A 115 -0.56 -6.44 -2.30
N LEU A 116 -1.72 -7.07 -2.07
CA LEU A 116 -2.14 -8.26 -2.81
C LEU A 116 -2.34 -7.95 -4.31
N ILE A 117 -2.99 -6.83 -4.63
CA ILE A 117 -3.14 -6.37 -6.01
C ILE A 117 -1.75 -6.09 -6.63
N GLY A 118 -0.87 -5.42 -5.89
CA GLY A 118 0.50 -5.15 -6.32
C GLY A 118 1.28 -6.43 -6.63
N LEU A 119 1.19 -7.44 -5.77
CA LEU A 119 1.84 -8.74 -5.99
C LEU A 119 1.33 -9.44 -7.26
N ILE A 120 0.02 -9.43 -7.50
CA ILE A 120 -0.56 -10.01 -8.71
C ILE A 120 -0.03 -9.30 -9.96
N LEU A 121 -0.01 -7.97 -9.95
CA LEU A 121 0.51 -7.18 -11.07
C LEU A 121 2.01 -7.45 -11.29
N CYS A 122 2.81 -7.49 -10.23
CA CYS A 122 4.23 -7.84 -10.29
C CYS A 122 4.45 -9.24 -10.88
N TYR A 123 3.64 -10.23 -10.48
CA TYR A 123 3.71 -11.58 -11.00
C TYR A 123 3.39 -11.64 -12.50
N ILE A 124 2.34 -10.94 -12.95
CA ILE A 124 1.98 -10.86 -14.37
C ILE A 124 3.11 -10.22 -15.18
N LEU A 125 3.65 -9.10 -14.70
CA LEU A 125 4.76 -8.40 -15.35
C LEU A 125 6.02 -9.27 -15.41
N TYR A 126 6.36 -9.95 -14.32
CA TYR A 126 7.50 -10.86 -14.26
C TYR A 126 7.32 -12.03 -15.24
N SER A 127 6.14 -12.65 -15.27
CA SER A 127 5.84 -13.74 -16.21
C SER A 127 6.02 -13.32 -17.67
N GLN A 128 5.61 -12.10 -18.03
CA GLN A 128 5.77 -11.56 -19.39
C GLN A 128 7.24 -11.35 -19.77
N ILE A 129 8.08 -10.87 -18.84
CA ILE A 129 9.48 -10.53 -19.13
C ILE A 129 10.47 -11.68 -18.88
N ASN A 130 10.06 -12.73 -18.16
CA ASN A 130 10.93 -13.85 -17.80
C ASN A 130 11.57 -14.52 -19.03
N LYS A 131 10.81 -14.64 -20.12
CA LYS A 131 11.31 -15.10 -21.42
C LYS A 131 12.46 -14.23 -21.92
N GLU A 132 12.28 -12.91 -21.93
CA GLU A 132 13.32 -11.97 -22.38
C GLU A 132 14.55 -12.02 -21.47
N ILE A 133 14.35 -12.10 -20.14
CA ILE A 133 15.45 -12.26 -19.18
C ILE A 133 16.26 -13.53 -19.45
N SER A 134 15.59 -14.64 -19.75
CA SER A 134 16.25 -15.90 -20.12
C SER A 134 17.07 -15.72 -21.40
N LEU A 135 16.48 -15.14 -22.44
CA LEU A 135 17.14 -14.88 -23.71
C LEU A 135 18.34 -13.92 -23.58
N TYR A 136 18.29 -12.92 -22.70
CA TYR A 136 19.45 -12.06 -22.41
C TYR A 136 20.62 -12.81 -21.76
N LYS A 137 20.34 -13.89 -21.03
CA LYS A 137 21.37 -14.70 -20.35
C LYS A 137 21.95 -15.79 -21.27
N THR A 138 21.10 -16.47 -22.03
CA THR A 138 21.47 -17.71 -22.75
C THR A 138 21.23 -17.68 -24.25
N GLY A 139 20.54 -16.65 -24.75
CA GLY A 139 20.17 -16.54 -26.16
C GLY A 139 21.38 -16.34 -27.06
N ARG A 140 21.32 -16.94 -28.25
CA ARG A 140 22.30 -16.73 -29.32
C ARG A 140 21.88 -15.54 -30.17
N ILE A 141 22.84 -14.73 -30.57
CA ILE A 141 22.59 -13.59 -31.46
C ILE A 141 22.45 -14.13 -32.90
N MET A 142 21.34 -13.80 -33.55
CA MET A 142 21.05 -14.13 -34.95
C MET A 142 20.49 -12.91 -35.68
N GLU A 143 20.47 -12.97 -37.01
CA GLU A 143 19.80 -11.98 -37.84
C GLU A 143 18.37 -12.44 -38.18
N GLY A 144 17.41 -11.55 -38.00
CA GLY A 144 16.05 -11.66 -38.52
C GLY A 144 15.76 -10.54 -39.52
N LYS A 145 14.74 -10.70 -40.34
CA LYS A 145 14.30 -9.70 -41.31
C LYS A 145 13.01 -9.05 -40.85
N ILE A 146 12.96 -7.72 -40.83
CA ILE A 146 11.78 -6.97 -40.38
C ILE A 146 10.64 -7.13 -41.39
N ILE A 147 9.48 -7.59 -40.92
CA ILE A 147 8.27 -7.70 -41.75
C ILE A 147 7.28 -6.57 -41.47
N SER A 148 7.22 -6.06 -40.24
CA SER A 148 6.41 -4.89 -39.92
C SER A 148 6.87 -4.20 -38.62
N ILE A 149 6.55 -2.92 -38.52
CA ILE A 149 6.79 -2.08 -37.34
C ILE A 149 5.48 -1.36 -37.02
N SER A 150 4.94 -1.58 -35.83
CA SER A 150 3.67 -1.02 -35.39
C SER A 150 3.88 -0.14 -34.16
N HIS A 151 3.49 1.12 -34.26
CA HIS A 151 3.49 2.04 -33.12
C HIS A 151 2.18 1.92 -32.35
N ASN A 152 2.24 1.41 -31.12
CA ASN A 152 1.07 1.38 -30.27
C ASN A 152 0.90 2.73 -29.57
N LYS A 153 -0.34 3.21 -29.50
CA LYS A 153 -0.68 4.39 -28.70
C LYS A 153 -0.44 4.05 -27.23
N GLY A 154 0.43 4.84 -26.57
CA GLY A 154 0.61 4.79 -25.12
C GLY A 154 -0.64 5.32 -24.37
N PHE A 155 -0.55 5.39 -23.05
CA PHE A 155 -1.62 5.98 -22.22
C PHE A 155 -1.89 7.43 -22.64
N THR A 156 -3.16 7.82 -22.73
CA THR A 156 -3.63 9.11 -23.26
C THR A 156 -3.10 10.35 -22.55
N PHE A 157 -2.55 10.22 -21.34
CA PHE A 157 -2.09 11.35 -20.50
C PHE A 157 -0.58 11.56 -20.49
N SER A 158 0.22 10.60 -20.97
CA SER A 158 1.66 10.80 -21.14
C SER A 158 2.15 10.01 -22.36
N LYS A 159 2.99 10.64 -23.19
CA LYS A 159 3.74 9.92 -24.25
C LYS A 159 4.76 8.91 -23.68
N PHE A 160 4.78 8.72 -22.36
CA PHE A 160 5.57 7.71 -21.68
C PHE A 160 5.02 6.33 -22.04
N GLY A 161 5.88 5.47 -22.60
CA GLY A 161 5.50 4.12 -22.97
C GLY A 161 4.55 4.06 -24.17
N SER A 162 4.92 4.62 -25.32
CA SER A 162 4.35 4.19 -26.61
C SER A 162 5.17 3.00 -27.11
N PRO A 163 4.78 1.74 -26.81
CA PRO A 163 5.57 0.60 -27.23
C PRO A 163 5.50 0.45 -28.75
N ILE A 164 6.63 0.09 -29.33
CA ILE A 164 6.80 -0.24 -30.72
C ILE A 164 6.84 -1.77 -30.79
N ASP A 165 5.90 -2.34 -31.51
CA ASP A 165 5.86 -3.76 -31.78
C ASP A 165 6.57 -4.02 -33.12
N VAL A 166 7.66 -4.78 -33.07
CA VAL A 166 8.45 -5.15 -34.25
C VAL A 166 8.19 -6.61 -34.54
N HIS A 167 7.69 -6.87 -35.74
CA HIS A 167 7.54 -8.21 -36.25
C HIS A 167 8.71 -8.52 -37.18
N TYR A 168 9.30 -9.70 -37.01
CA TYR A 168 10.43 -10.15 -37.81
C TYR A 168 10.31 -11.63 -38.14
N GLU A 169 10.89 -12.02 -39.27
CA GLU A 169 11.06 -13.40 -39.68
C GLU A 169 12.51 -13.85 -39.44
N TYR A 170 12.69 -15.08 -38.98
CA TYR A 170 14.00 -15.72 -38.85
C TYR A 170 13.86 -17.22 -39.14
N GLY A 171 14.69 -17.74 -40.04
CA GLY A 171 14.43 -19.06 -40.63
C GLY A 171 13.03 -19.13 -41.23
N ASN A 172 12.23 -20.13 -40.84
CA ASN A 172 10.83 -20.29 -41.27
C ASN A 172 9.80 -19.84 -40.21
N LYS A 173 10.21 -19.02 -39.22
CA LYS A 173 9.34 -18.56 -38.12
C LYS A 173 9.12 -17.06 -38.19
N VAL A 174 7.92 -16.63 -37.80
CA VAL A 174 7.57 -15.22 -37.57
C VAL A 174 7.40 -14.99 -36.08
N ALA A 175 8.06 -13.96 -35.56
CA ALA A 175 7.97 -13.58 -34.17
C ALA A 175 7.71 -12.07 -34.01
N LYS A 176 7.40 -11.71 -32.77
CA LYS A 176 7.07 -10.35 -32.35
C LYS A 176 7.86 -10.03 -31.10
N SER A 177 8.42 -8.83 -31.05
CA SER A 177 9.05 -8.30 -29.84
C SER A 177 8.68 -6.83 -29.67
N ARG A 178 8.52 -6.43 -28.41
CA ARG A 178 8.13 -5.08 -28.03
C ARG A 178 9.36 -4.29 -27.61
N THR A 179 9.49 -3.07 -28.12
CA THR A 179 10.57 -2.15 -27.76
C THR A 179 10.06 -0.74 -27.52
N ASN A 180 10.78 0.05 -26.75
CA ASN A 180 10.57 1.49 -26.62
C ASN A 180 11.68 2.29 -27.32
N ASN A 181 12.54 1.61 -28.08
CA ASN A 181 13.66 2.23 -28.78
C ASN A 181 13.19 2.89 -30.09
N PHE A 182 12.85 4.18 -30.02
CA PHE A 182 12.49 4.99 -31.19
C PHE A 182 13.61 5.13 -32.23
N ALA A 183 14.89 4.91 -31.87
CA ALA A 183 15.97 4.95 -32.85
C ALA A 183 15.84 3.81 -33.88
N LEU A 184 15.16 2.71 -33.51
CA LEU A 184 14.91 1.60 -34.42
C LEU A 184 14.06 2.05 -35.63
N THR A 185 13.08 2.92 -35.40
CA THR A 185 12.12 3.33 -36.44
C THR A 185 12.64 4.42 -37.36
N ASN A 186 13.71 5.11 -36.97
CA ASN A 186 14.39 6.08 -37.83
C ASN A 186 15.46 5.42 -38.72
N ASN A 187 16.05 4.32 -38.25
CA ASN A 187 17.23 3.73 -38.88
C ASN A 187 16.97 2.41 -39.62
N LYS A 188 15.78 1.82 -39.45
CA LYS A 188 15.41 0.52 -40.04
C LYS A 188 14.03 0.58 -40.66
N SER A 189 13.92 -0.03 -41.83
CA SER A 189 12.70 -0.15 -42.63
C SER A 189 12.25 -1.61 -42.75
N ILE A 190 11.03 -1.82 -43.25
CA ILE A 190 10.53 -3.14 -43.61
C ILE A 190 11.48 -3.76 -44.65
N GLY A 191 11.90 -5.00 -44.44
CA GLY A 191 12.86 -5.71 -45.27
C GLY A 191 14.29 -5.67 -44.77
N ASP A 192 14.63 -4.78 -43.83
CA ASP A 192 15.98 -4.70 -43.27
C ASP A 192 16.28 -5.84 -42.29
N SER A 193 17.55 -6.23 -42.21
CA SER A 193 18.05 -7.15 -41.18
C SER A 193 18.14 -6.46 -39.81
N ILE A 194 17.74 -7.19 -38.77
CA ILE A 194 17.77 -6.79 -37.36
C ILE A 194 18.35 -7.91 -36.51
N ARG A 195 19.14 -7.55 -35.49
CA ARG A 195 19.70 -8.52 -34.55
C ARG A 195 18.66 -8.96 -33.53
N ILE A 196 18.52 -10.26 -33.37
CA ILE A 196 17.60 -10.91 -32.44
C ILE A 196 18.36 -11.89 -31.54
N LEU A 197 17.85 -12.11 -30.34
CA LEU A 197 18.26 -13.21 -29.49
C LEU A 197 17.31 -14.37 -29.72
N VAL A 198 17.86 -15.57 -29.90
CA VAL A 198 17.10 -16.80 -30.11
C VAL A 198 17.52 -17.83 -29.08
N SER A 199 16.55 -18.55 -28.51
CA SER A 199 16.81 -19.65 -27.58
C SER A 199 17.53 -20.81 -28.26
N LEU A 200 18.21 -21.66 -27.49
CA LEU A 200 18.97 -22.80 -28.02
C LEU A 200 18.10 -23.79 -28.82
N ASP A 201 16.83 -23.92 -28.46
CA ASP A 201 15.82 -24.75 -29.13
C ASP A 201 15.12 -24.02 -30.30
N GLY A 202 15.42 -22.75 -30.53
CA GLY A 202 14.88 -21.94 -31.63
C GLY A 202 13.40 -21.55 -31.48
N ASN A 203 12.77 -21.82 -30.33
CA ASN A 203 11.33 -21.58 -30.12
C ASN A 203 11.02 -20.18 -29.62
N GLU A 204 11.97 -19.55 -28.95
CA GLU A 204 11.80 -18.25 -28.33
C GLU A 204 12.77 -17.25 -28.95
N SER A 205 12.28 -16.02 -29.18
CA SER A 205 13.13 -14.92 -29.60
C SER A 205 12.66 -13.57 -29.06
N CYS A 206 13.60 -12.62 -29.01
CA CYS A 206 13.36 -11.21 -28.72
C CYS A 206 14.38 -10.33 -29.47
N LEU A 207 14.14 -9.02 -29.56
CA LEU A 207 15.12 -8.09 -30.15
C LEU A 207 16.39 -8.01 -29.29
N TYR A 208 17.54 -7.94 -29.96
CA TYR A 208 18.79 -7.63 -29.28
C TYR A 208 18.83 -6.14 -28.91
N PRO A 209 19.14 -5.75 -27.66
CA PRO A 209 18.98 -4.40 -27.18
C PRO A 209 20.25 -3.58 -27.45
N GLU A 210 20.50 -3.28 -28.73
CA GLU A 210 21.76 -2.69 -29.22
C GLU A 210 22.22 -1.44 -28.44
N LEU A 211 21.32 -0.48 -28.20
CA LEU A 211 21.66 0.75 -27.49
C LEU A 211 22.05 0.48 -26.03
N ILE A 212 21.32 -0.41 -25.35
CA ILE A 212 21.57 -0.75 -23.95
C ILE A 212 22.88 -1.53 -23.84
N ALA A 213 23.09 -2.50 -24.73
CA ALA A 213 24.32 -3.28 -24.81
C ALA A 213 25.54 -2.38 -25.03
N LYS A 214 25.46 -1.42 -25.96
CA LYS A 214 26.54 -0.45 -26.22
C LYS A 214 26.79 0.49 -25.04
N THR A 215 25.72 0.97 -24.39
CA THR A 215 25.81 1.88 -23.24
C THR A 215 26.44 1.19 -22.04
N ASN A 216 26.11 -0.08 -21.81
CA ASN A 216 26.58 -0.86 -20.67
C ASN A 216 27.86 -1.66 -20.95
N GLY A 217 28.45 -1.53 -22.15
CA GLY A 217 29.64 -2.27 -22.55
C GLY A 217 29.45 -3.79 -22.52
N TRP A 218 28.25 -4.28 -22.80
CA TRP A 218 27.98 -5.71 -22.84
C TRP A 218 28.80 -6.35 -23.95
N LYS A 219 29.61 -7.35 -23.60
CA LYS A 219 30.30 -8.17 -24.58
C LYS A 219 29.27 -9.05 -25.27
N GLU A 220 29.30 -9.08 -26.60
CA GLU A 220 28.45 -9.98 -27.36
C GLU A 220 28.81 -11.42 -26.96
N ASN A 221 27.85 -12.16 -26.41
CA ASN A 221 28.00 -13.60 -26.21
C ASN A 221 27.98 -14.25 -27.61
N TYR A 222 29.14 -14.32 -28.24
CA TYR A 222 29.36 -15.16 -29.43
C TYR A 222 29.29 -16.61 -28.97
N VAL A 223 28.10 -17.19 -28.96
CA VAL A 223 27.96 -18.64 -28.96
C VAL A 223 28.04 -19.07 -30.42
N ALA A 224 29.25 -19.45 -30.83
CA ALA A 224 29.51 -20.09 -32.12
C ALA A 224 28.71 -21.39 -32.28
#